data_AF-A0A496VKS7-F1
#
_entry.id   AF-A0A496VKS7-F1
#
_cell.length_a   1.000
_cell.length_b   1.000
_cell.length_c   1.000
_cell.angle_alpha   90.00
_cell.angle_beta   90.00
_cell.angle_gamma   90.00
#
_symmetry.space_group_name_H-M   'P 1'
#
loop_
_entity.id
_entity.type
_entity.pdbx_description
1 polymer ?
#
loop_
_entity_poly.entity_id
_entity_poly.type
_entity_poly.pdbx_seq_one_letter_code
_entity_poly.pdbx_strand_id
1 'polypeptide(L)'
;MLLNSFIDIEGANSLDNILSRTPIPTEFDLLVIDIDGNDYHIWQSLEKYHPRVVIIEFNSTIPLNLEIVQPKEKIHDCGASLLAVYNLGKQKGYQLVCISGDNAIFVEEKNFALFNIDNNHPSELWKEFESKSITQLYQKYDGTLVITGNDRLNWHGVKIKQSAIQVLPKFLRFFPGLDNFWTR
;
A
#
# COMPACT_ATOMS: atom_id res chain seq x y z
N MET A 1 -31.29 -0.75 4.30
CA MET A 1 -31.10 0.72 4.23
C MET A 1 -29.88 0.97 3.37
N LEU A 2 -29.90 1.97 2.49
CA LEU A 2 -28.76 2.35 1.65
C LEU A 2 -28.46 3.82 1.91
N LEU A 3 -27.19 4.14 2.12
CA LEU A 3 -26.72 5.50 2.34
C LEU A 3 -25.71 5.85 1.24
N ASN A 4 -25.85 7.04 0.66
CA ASN A 4 -24.89 7.59 -0.28
C ASN A 4 -24.42 8.93 0.28
N SER A 5 -23.13 9.03 0.58
CA SER A 5 -22.53 10.21 1.19
C SER A 5 -21.06 10.28 0.82
N PHE A 6 -20.51 11.49 0.75
CA PHE A 6 -19.06 11.67 0.73
C PHE A 6 -18.48 11.35 2.11
N ILE A 7 -17.26 10.81 2.12
CA ILE A 7 -16.53 10.50 3.35
C ILE A 7 -15.37 11.49 3.45
N ASP A 8 -15.23 12.09 4.62
CA ASP A 8 -14.07 12.89 5.00
C ASP A 8 -13.25 12.14 6.05
N ILE A 9 -11.96 12.48 6.18
CA ILE A 9 -11.10 11.90 7.23
C ILE A 9 -11.63 12.26 8.63
N GLU A 10 -12.17 13.47 8.78
CA GLU A 10 -12.63 14.03 10.05
C GLU A 10 -13.90 14.87 9.89
N GLY A 11 -14.47 15.33 11.00
CA GLY A 11 -15.64 16.20 10.99
C GLY A 11 -16.94 15.47 10.71
N ALA A 12 -17.95 16.21 10.23
CA ALA A 12 -19.33 15.73 10.15
C ALA A 12 -19.55 14.56 9.16
N ASN A 13 -18.64 14.35 8.22
CA ASN A 13 -18.66 13.24 7.27
C ASN A 13 -17.57 12.20 7.54
N SER A 14 -16.98 12.18 8.74
CA SER A 14 -16.16 11.04 9.15
C SER A 14 -17.01 9.77 9.18
N LEU A 15 -16.38 8.62 8.94
CA LEU A 15 -17.08 7.35 8.88
C LEU A 15 -17.84 7.06 10.19
N ASP A 16 -17.26 7.34 11.35
CA ASP A 16 -17.93 7.27 12.65
C ASP A 16 -19.24 8.08 12.71
N ASN A 17 -19.21 9.34 12.23
CA ASN A 17 -20.36 10.25 12.29
C ASN A 17 -21.43 9.94 11.23
N ILE A 18 -21.03 9.32 10.12
CA ILE A 18 -21.94 8.80 9.10
C ILE A 18 -22.66 7.57 9.65
N LEU A 19 -21.92 6.60 10.19
CA LEU A 19 -22.48 5.36 10.71
C LEU A 19 -23.38 5.60 11.94
N SER A 20 -23.08 6.59 12.78
CA SER A 20 -23.90 6.92 13.96
C SER A 20 -25.32 7.40 13.63
N ARG A 21 -25.59 7.74 12.37
CA ARG A 21 -26.93 8.13 11.88
C ARG A 21 -27.74 6.93 11.38
N THR A 22 -27.23 5.72 11.57
CA THR A 22 -27.79 4.48 11.05
C THR A 22 -28.04 3.50 12.20
N PRO A 23 -28.90 2.48 11.99
CA PRO A 23 -29.09 1.42 12.98
C PRO A 23 -27.98 0.36 12.96
N ILE A 24 -26.86 0.56 12.23
CA ILE A 24 -25.77 -0.40 12.19
C ILE A 24 -25.15 -0.54 13.60
N PRO A 25 -24.91 -1.77 14.09
CA PRO A 25 -24.23 -1.94 15.37
C PRO A 25 -22.79 -1.44 15.27
N THR A 26 -22.19 -1.07 16.41
CA THR A 26 -20.77 -0.73 16.49
C THR A 26 -19.88 -1.90 16.09
N GLU A 27 -20.28 -3.13 16.43
CA GLU A 27 -19.68 -4.39 15.97
C GLU A 27 -20.48 -4.96 14.80
N PHE A 28 -20.16 -4.56 13.57
CA PHE A 28 -20.76 -5.12 12.34
C PHE A 28 -19.81 -6.07 11.63
N ASP A 29 -20.28 -6.84 10.65
CA ASP A 29 -19.47 -7.95 10.14
C ASP A 29 -18.34 -7.54 9.17
N LEU A 30 -18.59 -6.62 8.24
CA LEU A 30 -17.66 -6.33 7.14
C LEU A 30 -17.59 -4.84 6.80
N LEU A 31 -16.38 -4.29 6.83
CA LEU A 31 -16.02 -2.99 6.27
C LEU A 31 -15.11 -3.18 5.05
N VAL A 32 -15.41 -2.49 3.95
CA VAL A 32 -14.55 -2.42 2.76
C VAL A 32 -14.19 -0.96 2.52
N ILE A 33 -12.90 -0.66 2.40
CA ILE A 33 -12.37 0.68 2.13
C ILE A 33 -11.56 0.60 0.84
N ASP A 34 -12.06 1.28 -0.18
CA ASP A 34 -11.45 1.43 -1.50
C ASP A 34 -11.90 2.79 -2.04
N ILE A 35 -11.04 3.79 -1.84
CA ILE A 35 -11.28 5.20 -2.23
C ILE A 35 -10.13 5.80 -3.04
N ASP A 36 -9.25 4.96 -3.59
CA ASP A 36 -8.11 5.34 -4.41
C ASP A 36 -7.19 6.40 -3.74
N GLY A 37 -6.78 6.20 -2.48
CA GLY A 37 -5.71 7.00 -1.86
C GLY A 37 -5.76 7.12 -0.33
N ASN A 38 -6.77 7.79 0.21
CA ASN A 38 -6.82 8.13 1.64
C ASN A 38 -7.34 6.97 2.54
N ASP A 39 -7.38 5.75 2.02
CA ASP A 39 -7.87 4.52 2.66
C ASP A 39 -7.29 4.32 4.06
N TYR A 40 -5.96 4.45 4.18
CA TYR A 40 -5.26 4.38 5.46
C TYR A 40 -5.80 5.41 6.47
N HIS A 41 -6.01 6.66 6.04
CA HIS A 41 -6.46 7.74 6.93
C HIS A 41 -7.92 7.59 7.34
N ILE A 42 -8.77 7.08 6.45
CA ILE A 42 -10.16 6.73 6.76
C ILE A 42 -10.21 5.61 7.80
N TRP A 43 -9.42 4.54 7.62
CA TRP A 43 -9.40 3.47 8.62
C TRP A 43 -8.77 3.92 9.93
N GLN A 44 -7.74 4.75 9.87
CA GLN A 44 -7.11 5.33 11.05
C GLN A 44 -8.12 6.14 11.87
N SER A 45 -8.94 6.98 11.24
CA SER A 45 -9.90 7.85 11.93
C SER A 45 -11.17 7.17 12.43
N LEU A 46 -11.40 5.90 12.06
CA LEU A 46 -12.51 5.10 12.57
C LEU A 46 -12.23 4.62 14.01
N GLU A 47 -12.86 5.24 15.01
CA GLU A 47 -12.57 4.93 16.42
C GLU A 47 -13.75 4.28 17.15
N LYS A 48 -15.00 4.59 16.78
CA LYS A 48 -16.20 4.13 17.52
C LYS A 48 -16.76 2.80 17.03
N TYR A 49 -16.45 2.44 15.79
CA TYR A 49 -16.93 1.22 15.16
C TYR A 49 -15.80 0.20 14.99
N HIS A 50 -16.12 -1.07 15.23
CA HIS A 50 -15.21 -2.20 15.22
C HIS A 50 -15.79 -3.31 14.33
N PRO A 51 -15.63 -3.20 13.00
CA PRO A 51 -16.04 -4.28 12.09
C PRO A 51 -15.28 -5.58 12.38
N ARG A 52 -15.92 -6.74 12.24
CA ARG A 52 -15.27 -8.04 12.47
C ARG A 52 -14.22 -8.38 11.41
N VAL A 53 -14.44 -7.90 10.19
CA VAL A 53 -13.56 -8.04 9.02
C VAL A 53 -13.37 -6.67 8.37
N VAL A 54 -12.13 -6.31 8.07
CA VAL A 54 -11.78 -5.12 7.27
C VAL A 54 -11.07 -5.56 6.01
N ILE A 55 -11.55 -5.08 4.87
CA ILE A 55 -10.83 -5.13 3.60
C ILE A 55 -10.43 -3.70 3.27
N ILE A 56 -9.15 -3.48 3.03
CA ILE A 56 -8.61 -2.15 2.76
C ILE A 56 -7.62 -2.21 1.61
N GLU A 57 -7.73 -1.25 0.69
CA GLU A 57 -6.80 -1.10 -0.41
C GLU A 57 -5.41 -0.62 0.08
N PHE A 58 -4.36 -1.17 -0.50
CA PHE A 58 -2.99 -0.68 -0.39
C PHE A 58 -2.38 -0.61 -1.80
N ASN A 59 -1.34 0.21 -1.96
CA ASN A 59 -0.65 0.33 -3.22
C ASN A 59 0.40 -0.78 -3.39
N SER A 60 0.10 -1.81 -4.20
CA SER A 60 1.00 -2.93 -4.48
C SER A 60 2.25 -2.58 -5.30
N THR A 61 2.39 -1.33 -5.73
CA THR A 61 3.61 -0.84 -6.39
C THR A 61 4.71 -0.44 -5.40
N ILE A 62 4.35 -0.28 -4.11
CA ILE A 62 5.28 0.11 -3.05
C ILE A 62 5.91 -1.17 -2.44
N PRO A 63 7.24 -1.31 -2.47
CA PRO A 63 7.93 -2.45 -1.86
C PRO A 63 7.63 -2.66 -0.38
N LEU A 64 7.65 -3.92 0.08
CA LEU A 64 7.26 -4.29 1.45
C LEU A 64 8.20 -3.70 2.51
N ASN A 65 9.46 -3.42 2.15
CA ASN A 65 10.43 -2.81 3.04
C ASN A 65 10.24 -1.30 3.26
N LEU A 66 9.24 -0.69 2.62
CA LEU A 66 8.92 0.73 2.76
C LEU A 66 7.60 0.91 3.49
N GLU A 67 7.62 1.68 4.57
CA GLU A 67 6.43 2.12 5.29
C GLU A 67 6.04 3.52 4.81
N ILE A 68 5.13 3.57 3.83
CA ILE A 68 4.67 4.80 3.20
C ILE A 68 3.19 4.99 3.47
N VAL A 69 2.82 6.22 3.80
CA VAL A 69 1.44 6.72 3.84
C VAL A 69 1.45 8.08 3.13
N GLN A 70 0.56 8.27 2.16
CA GLN A 70 0.43 9.57 1.49
C GLN A 70 0.02 10.68 2.49
N PRO A 71 0.41 11.95 2.27
CA PRO A 71 -0.11 13.07 3.05
C PRO A 71 -1.65 13.19 2.93
N LYS A 72 -2.31 13.55 4.05
CA LYS A 72 -3.79 13.59 4.15
C LYS A 72 -4.44 14.56 3.16
N GLU A 73 -3.75 15.66 2.88
CA GLU A 73 -4.21 16.75 2.02
C GLU A 73 -4.16 16.42 0.52
N LYS A 74 -3.47 15.34 0.14
CA LYS A 74 -3.41 14.89 -1.25
C LYS A 74 -4.52 13.90 -1.55
N ILE A 75 -5.10 14.04 -2.73
CA ILE A 75 -6.13 13.15 -3.25
C ILE A 75 -5.52 12.39 -4.43
N HIS A 76 -5.65 11.06 -4.45
CA HIS A 76 -5.10 10.18 -5.49
C HIS A 76 -3.58 10.31 -5.71
N ASP A 77 -2.78 10.31 -4.62
CA ASP A 77 -1.31 10.31 -4.72
C ASP A 77 -0.78 8.88 -4.81
N CYS A 78 -0.12 8.37 -3.76
CA CYS A 78 0.48 7.04 -3.74
C CYS A 78 -0.24 6.05 -2.82
N GLY A 79 -1.31 6.45 -2.14
CA GLY A 79 -2.02 5.61 -1.17
C GLY A 79 -1.15 5.27 0.04
N ALA A 80 -1.23 4.02 0.49
CA ALA A 80 -0.39 3.49 1.55
C ALA A 80 0.28 2.18 1.14
N SER A 81 1.47 1.95 1.68
CA SER A 81 2.18 0.66 1.57
C SER A 81 1.45 -0.44 2.35
N LEU A 82 1.65 -1.70 1.94
CA LEU A 82 1.16 -2.85 2.70
C LEU A 82 1.69 -2.87 4.14
N LEU A 83 2.96 -2.48 4.34
CA LEU A 83 3.57 -2.44 5.67
C LEU A 83 2.85 -1.44 6.59
N ALA A 84 2.54 -0.24 6.10
CA ALA A 84 1.80 0.76 6.87
C ALA A 84 0.39 0.27 7.22
N VAL A 85 -0.33 -0.28 6.25
CA VAL A 85 -1.69 -0.82 6.47
C VAL A 85 -1.67 -1.99 7.47
N TYR A 86 -0.69 -2.88 7.38
CA TYR A 86 -0.47 -3.96 8.35
C TYR A 86 -0.22 -3.45 9.76
N ASN A 87 0.67 -2.45 9.93
CA ASN A 87 0.97 -1.86 11.23
C ASN A 87 -0.27 -1.17 11.84
N LEU A 88 -1.05 -0.46 11.01
CA LEU A 88 -2.32 0.14 11.44
C LEU A 88 -3.32 -0.92 11.91
N GLY A 89 -3.48 -2.01 11.15
CA GLY A 89 -4.34 -3.12 11.55
C GLY A 89 -3.97 -3.68 12.92
N LYS A 90 -2.68 -3.93 13.15
CA LYS A 90 -2.19 -4.38 14.46
C LYS A 90 -2.47 -3.38 15.57
N GLN A 91 -2.23 -2.09 15.33
CA GLN A 91 -2.53 -1.04 16.31
C GLN A 91 -4.02 -1.01 16.69
N LYS A 92 -4.90 -1.33 15.74
CA LYS A 92 -6.35 -1.32 15.92
C LYS A 92 -6.92 -2.66 16.45
N GLY A 93 -6.07 -3.65 16.78
CA GLY A 93 -6.52 -4.95 17.29
C GLY A 93 -6.98 -5.94 16.19
N TYR A 94 -6.40 -5.82 15.00
CA TYR A 94 -6.67 -6.69 13.87
C TYR A 94 -5.44 -7.49 13.46
N GLN A 95 -5.69 -8.66 12.86
CA GLN A 95 -4.68 -9.56 12.32
C GLN A 95 -4.91 -9.72 10.83
N LEU A 96 -3.84 -9.60 10.04
CA LEU A 96 -3.87 -9.86 8.60
C LEU A 96 -4.10 -11.36 8.38
N VAL A 97 -5.01 -11.74 7.47
CA VAL A 97 -5.30 -13.15 7.15
C VAL A 97 -5.12 -13.47 5.68
N CYS A 98 -5.20 -12.48 4.80
CA CYS A 98 -5.12 -12.69 3.36
C CYS A 98 -4.76 -11.39 2.65
N ILE A 99 -4.08 -11.53 1.50
CA ILE A 99 -3.85 -10.45 0.55
C ILE A 99 -4.36 -10.91 -0.81
N SER A 100 -5.19 -10.11 -1.45
CA SER A 100 -5.79 -10.41 -2.74
C SER A 100 -5.67 -9.22 -3.69
N GLY A 101 -4.66 -9.25 -4.56
CA GLY A 101 -4.32 -8.10 -5.39
C GLY A 101 -3.87 -6.93 -4.53
N ASP A 102 -4.51 -5.77 -4.72
CA ASP A 102 -4.29 -4.54 -3.96
C ASP A 102 -5.08 -4.48 -2.63
N ASN A 103 -5.74 -5.59 -2.22
CA ASN A 103 -6.56 -5.62 -1.02
C ASN A 103 -5.88 -6.41 0.10
N ALA A 104 -5.78 -5.80 1.28
CA ALA A 104 -5.39 -6.47 2.52
C ALA A 104 -6.63 -6.80 3.35
N ILE A 105 -6.76 -8.06 3.78
CA ILE A 105 -7.92 -8.58 4.51
C ILE A 105 -7.52 -8.86 5.95
N PHE A 106 -8.19 -8.18 6.87
CA PHE A 106 -7.96 -8.23 8.30
C PHE A 106 -9.17 -8.78 9.03
N VAL A 107 -8.92 -9.46 10.15
CA VAL A 107 -9.96 -9.88 11.09
C VAL A 107 -9.64 -9.39 12.48
N GLU A 108 -10.65 -9.13 13.30
CA GLU A 108 -10.45 -8.85 14.72
C GLU A 108 -9.62 -9.95 15.38
N GLU A 109 -8.71 -9.58 16.26
CA GLU A 109 -7.75 -10.48 16.91
C GLU A 109 -8.41 -11.70 17.56
N LYS A 110 -9.58 -11.53 18.20
CA LYS A 110 -10.35 -12.63 18.83
C LYS A 110 -10.78 -13.72 17.84
N ASN A 111 -10.89 -13.40 16.55
CA ASN A 111 -11.29 -14.34 15.50
C ASN A 111 -10.09 -14.92 14.73
N PHE A 112 -8.87 -14.44 14.95
CA PHE A 112 -7.69 -14.83 14.15
C PHE A 112 -7.38 -16.32 14.21
N ALA A 113 -7.56 -16.95 15.39
CA ALA A 113 -7.32 -18.38 15.58
C ALA A 113 -8.16 -19.30 14.65
N LEU A 114 -9.28 -18.80 14.10
CA LEU A 114 -10.14 -19.55 13.19
C LEU A 114 -9.47 -19.85 11.83
N PHE A 115 -8.42 -19.10 11.47
CA PHE A 115 -7.78 -19.17 10.16
C PHE A 115 -6.61 -20.15 10.09
N ASN A 116 -6.12 -20.66 11.24
CA ASN A 116 -4.97 -21.58 11.31
C ASN A 116 -3.73 -21.06 10.54
N ILE A 117 -3.39 -19.79 10.73
CA ILE A 117 -2.21 -19.14 10.13
C ILE A 117 -1.10 -19.09 11.18
N ASP A 118 0.03 -19.74 10.89
CA ASP A 118 1.18 -19.80 11.83
C ASP A 118 1.95 -18.47 11.89
N ASN A 119 2.14 -17.81 10.75
CA ASN A 119 2.83 -16.53 10.64
C ASN A 119 2.06 -15.64 9.65
N ASN A 120 1.50 -14.55 10.15
CA ASN A 120 0.75 -13.58 9.36
C ASN A 120 1.55 -12.32 9.00
N HIS A 121 2.87 -12.36 9.14
CA HIS A 121 3.71 -11.29 8.64
C HIS A 121 3.48 -11.12 7.12
N PRO A 122 3.38 -9.88 6.61
CA PRO A 122 3.11 -9.64 5.19
C PRO A 122 4.06 -10.35 4.22
N SER A 123 5.31 -10.63 4.62
CA SER A 123 6.27 -11.37 3.78
C SER A 123 5.86 -12.83 3.51
N GLU A 124 5.07 -13.44 4.39
CA GLU A 124 4.58 -14.81 4.20
C GLU A 124 3.33 -14.84 3.32
N LEU A 125 2.52 -13.77 3.40
CA LEU A 125 1.22 -13.69 2.74
C LEU A 125 1.29 -13.00 1.38
N TRP A 126 2.26 -12.08 1.19
CA TRP A 126 2.48 -11.35 -0.04
C TRP A 126 3.74 -11.81 -0.75
N LYS A 127 3.55 -12.41 -1.92
CA LYS A 127 4.66 -12.79 -2.79
C LYS A 127 5.14 -11.58 -3.60
N GLU A 128 5.80 -10.65 -2.92
CA GLU A 128 6.26 -9.38 -3.47
C GLU A 128 7.06 -9.53 -4.78
N PHE A 129 8.01 -10.46 -4.83
CA PHE A 129 8.83 -10.69 -6.03
C PHE A 129 8.07 -11.36 -7.19
N GLU A 130 6.87 -11.89 -6.94
CA GLU A 130 5.93 -12.35 -7.97
C GLU A 130 4.93 -11.24 -8.36
N SER A 131 4.92 -10.10 -7.65
CA SER A 131 4.05 -8.96 -7.95
C SER A 131 4.41 -8.38 -9.32
N LYS A 132 3.41 -8.32 -10.19
CA LYS A 132 3.53 -7.69 -11.51
C LYS A 132 3.51 -6.17 -11.45
N SER A 133 3.30 -5.59 -10.27
CA SER A 133 3.09 -4.15 -10.09
C SER A 133 4.38 -3.38 -9.78
N ILE A 134 5.38 -4.04 -9.19
CA ILE A 134 6.60 -3.38 -8.67
C ILE A 134 7.64 -3.18 -9.78
N THR A 135 8.05 -1.92 -9.97
CA THR A 135 9.20 -1.56 -10.81
C THR A 135 10.46 -1.55 -9.95
N GLN A 136 11.45 -2.38 -10.28
CA GLN A 136 12.73 -2.44 -9.56
C GLN A 136 13.85 -1.80 -10.39
N LEU A 137 14.82 -1.18 -9.71
CA LEU A 137 15.96 -0.52 -10.33
C LEU A 137 17.26 -1.03 -9.69
N TYR A 138 18.21 -1.45 -10.50
CA TYR A 138 19.58 -1.70 -10.05
C TYR A 138 20.60 -1.00 -10.95
N GLN A 139 21.83 -0.88 -10.46
CA GLN A 139 22.90 -0.14 -11.14
C GLN A 139 24.04 -1.08 -11.51
N LYS A 140 24.59 -0.91 -12.71
CA LYS A 140 25.83 -1.54 -13.14
C LYS A 140 27.03 -0.71 -12.72
N TYR A 141 28.21 -1.33 -12.66
CA TYR A 141 29.48 -0.65 -12.40
C TYR A 141 29.82 0.47 -13.40
N ASP A 142 29.27 0.43 -14.61
CA ASP A 142 29.44 1.47 -15.63
C ASP A 142 28.45 2.64 -15.49
N GLY A 143 27.63 2.67 -14.44
CA GLY A 143 26.61 3.69 -14.21
C GLY A 143 25.31 3.48 -15.00
N THR A 144 25.16 2.38 -15.75
CA THR A 144 23.89 2.04 -16.40
C THR A 144 22.84 1.67 -15.37
N LEU A 145 21.70 2.35 -15.39
CA LEU A 145 20.51 1.96 -14.63
C LEU A 145 19.74 0.87 -15.39
N VAL A 146 19.30 -0.17 -14.69
CA VAL A 146 18.55 -1.29 -15.28
C VAL A 146 17.23 -1.45 -14.55
N ILE A 147 16.15 -1.51 -15.33
CA ILE A 147 14.79 -1.79 -14.82
C ILE A 147 14.58 -3.31 -14.85
N THR A 148 14.02 -3.85 -13.78
CA THR A 148 13.54 -5.24 -13.69
C THR A 148 12.19 -5.28 -12.98
N GLY A 149 11.50 -6.42 -13.01
CA GLY A 149 10.11 -6.54 -12.54
C GLY A 149 9.14 -5.92 -13.55
N ASN A 150 8.26 -5.04 -13.09
CA ASN A 150 7.32 -4.31 -13.93
C ASN A 150 8.05 -3.26 -14.78
N ASP A 151 7.96 -3.38 -16.10
CA ASP A 151 8.55 -2.43 -17.04
C ASP A 151 7.51 -1.48 -17.66
N ARG A 152 6.32 -1.36 -17.06
CA ARG A 152 5.23 -0.50 -17.55
C ARG A 152 4.71 0.43 -16.45
N LEU A 153 4.22 1.60 -16.86
CA LEU A 153 3.45 2.48 -15.99
C LEU A 153 2.08 1.82 -15.70
N ASN A 154 1.82 1.41 -14.46
CA ASN A 154 0.64 0.63 -14.07
C ASN A 154 -0.68 1.21 -14.61
N TRP A 155 -0.93 2.50 -14.38
CA TRP A 155 -2.19 3.15 -14.75
C TRP A 155 -2.26 3.65 -16.21
N HIS A 156 -1.16 3.61 -16.98
CA HIS A 156 -1.12 4.11 -18.37
C HIS A 156 -0.80 3.01 -19.39
N GLY A 157 -0.30 1.86 -18.94
CA GLY A 157 0.14 0.77 -19.81
C GLY A 157 1.35 1.10 -20.68
N VAL A 158 2.03 2.23 -20.49
CA VAL A 158 3.19 2.63 -21.30
C VAL A 158 4.44 1.93 -20.81
N LYS A 159 5.18 1.28 -21.73
CA LYS A 159 6.47 0.65 -21.40
C LYS A 159 7.52 1.71 -21.06
N ILE A 160 8.18 1.54 -19.92
CA ILE A 160 9.28 2.37 -19.46
C ILE A 160 10.51 2.04 -20.31
N LYS A 161 10.96 3.01 -21.11
CA LYS A 161 12.19 2.86 -21.90
C LYS A 161 13.38 3.05 -20.97
N GLN A 162 14.13 1.99 -20.70
CA GLN A 162 15.35 2.07 -19.87
C GLN A 162 16.33 3.15 -20.38
N SER A 163 16.43 3.36 -21.69
CA SER A 163 17.28 4.41 -22.26
C SER A 163 16.87 5.84 -21.86
N ALA A 164 15.61 6.04 -21.48
CA ALA A 164 15.06 7.36 -21.11
C ALA A 164 15.31 7.73 -19.65
N ILE A 165 15.70 6.78 -18.79
CA ILE A 165 15.95 7.03 -17.36
C ILE A 165 17.44 7.15 -17.01
N GLN A 166 18.32 7.09 -18.00
CA GLN A 166 19.77 7.07 -17.75
C GLN A 166 20.28 8.47 -17.40
N VAL A 167 21.05 8.57 -16.32
CA VAL A 167 21.68 9.84 -15.90
C VAL A 167 22.89 10.17 -16.77
N LEU A 168 23.79 9.20 -17.00
CA LEU A 168 24.97 9.39 -17.84
C LEU A 168 24.66 9.15 -19.33
N PRO A 169 25.19 9.96 -20.26
CA PRO A 169 25.15 9.63 -21.68
C PRO A 169 26.00 8.38 -21.96
N LYS A 170 25.69 7.65 -23.05
CA LYS A 170 26.32 6.35 -23.34
C LYS A 170 27.86 6.39 -23.35
N PHE A 171 28.46 7.48 -23.83
CA PHE A 171 29.93 7.59 -23.93
C PHE A 171 30.63 7.82 -22.58
N LEU A 172 29.88 8.13 -21.52
CA LEU A 172 30.40 8.23 -20.14
C LEU A 172 30.12 6.98 -19.30
N ARG A 173 29.48 5.94 -19.89
CA ARG A 173 29.16 4.71 -19.17
C ARG A 173 30.28 3.69 -19.29
N PHE A 174 31.26 3.82 -18.41
CA PHE A 174 32.33 2.86 -18.18
C PHE A 174 32.64 2.86 -16.69
N PHE A 175 33.18 1.76 -16.17
CA PHE A 175 33.61 1.70 -14.77
C PHE A 175 34.82 2.63 -14.57
N PRO A 176 34.72 3.70 -13.76
CA PRO A 176 35.78 4.70 -13.67
C PRO A 176 36.90 4.32 -12.69
N GLY A 177 36.82 3.17 -12.01
CA GLY A 177 37.71 2.82 -10.89
C GLY A 177 37.32 3.53 -9.59
N LEU A 178 38.08 3.33 -8.51
CA LEU A 178 37.75 3.84 -7.17
C LEU A 178 38.25 5.27 -6.91
N ASP A 179 39.34 5.69 -7.54
CA ASP A 179 39.86 7.07 -7.49
C ASP A 179 39.65 7.72 -8.85
N ASN A 180 38.61 8.54 -8.98
CA ASN A 180 38.22 9.14 -10.24
C ASN A 180 37.60 10.53 -10.05
N PHE A 181 37.37 11.23 -11.17
CA PHE A 181 36.82 12.59 -11.20
C PHE A 181 35.45 12.72 -10.51
N TRP A 182 34.62 11.68 -10.50
CA TRP A 182 33.25 11.71 -9.98
C TRP A 182 33.17 11.57 -8.45
N THR A 183 34.24 11.10 -7.82
CA THR A 183 34.29 10.79 -6.38
C THR A 183 35.22 11.74 -5.61
N ARG A 184 35.62 12.86 -6.22
CA ARG A 184 36.41 13.94 -5.64
C ARG A 184 35.55 15.19 -5.51
#